data_AF-A0A7V9GY12-F1
#
_entry.id   AF-A0A7V9GY12-F1
#
_cell.length_a   1.000
_cell.length_b   1.000
_cell.length_c   1.000
_cell.angle_alpha   90.00
_cell.angle_beta   90.00
_cell.angle_gamma   90.00
#
_symmetry.space_group_name_H-M   'P 1'
#
loop_
_entity.id
_entity.type
_entity.pdbx_description
1 polymer ?
#
loop_
_entity_poly.entity_id
_entity_poly.type
_entity_poly.pdbx_seq_one_letter_code
_entity_poly.pdbx_strand_id
1 'polypeptide(L)'
;MTTYWTTMDSPIDELMLVADDDGLTHVAFTPFVPPSGERADQHPVLAAARHQLGEFFAGERRDFDLPLAASGTQFRRLVWDQLRTIPYGTTTTYGAIARTLGLTGHGARAVGVANGANPIAVVVPCHRVVGSDGGLTGYTGGLDRKRTLLALENSALC
;
A
#
# COMPACT_ATOMS: atom_id res chain seq x y z
N MET A 1 -19.23 4.79 -12.50
CA MET A 1 -18.64 4.13 -11.32
C MET A 1 -18.95 5.00 -10.13
N THR A 2 -19.64 4.43 -9.14
CA THR A 2 -19.93 5.16 -7.91
C THR A 2 -18.70 5.07 -7.02
N THR A 3 -18.26 6.21 -6.49
CA THR A 3 -17.14 6.27 -5.57
C THR A 3 -17.67 6.29 -4.15
N TYR A 4 -17.21 5.34 -3.33
CA TYR A 4 -17.50 5.26 -1.90
C TYR A 4 -16.23 5.55 -1.10
N TRP A 5 -16.37 6.21 0.04
CA TRP A 5 -15.22 6.45 0.91
C TRP A 5 -15.58 6.39 2.39
N THR A 6 -14.57 6.20 3.23
CA THR A 6 -14.64 6.27 4.69
C THR A 6 -13.26 6.63 5.25
N THR A 7 -13.17 6.83 6.57
CA THR A 7 -11.89 7.03 7.27
C THR A 7 -11.70 6.07 8.43
N MET A 8 -10.45 5.91 8.86
CA MET A 8 -10.10 5.18 10.07
C MET A 8 -8.88 5.79 10.75
N ASP A 9 -8.87 5.77 12.07
CA ASP A 9 -7.67 6.05 12.85
C ASP A 9 -6.66 4.91 12.72
N SER A 10 -5.37 5.24 12.80
CA SER A 10 -4.29 4.26 12.79
C SER A 10 -3.04 4.77 13.53
N PRO A 11 -2.06 3.91 13.84
CA PRO A 11 -0.76 4.31 14.37
C PRO A 11 0.07 5.21 13.43
N ILE A 12 -0.37 5.42 12.19
CA ILE A 12 0.28 6.26 11.18
C ILE A 12 -0.63 7.41 10.73
N ASP A 13 -1.41 7.93 11.68
CA ASP A 13 -2.47 8.95 11.54
C ASP A 13 -3.75 8.44 10.87
N GLU A 14 -4.71 9.33 10.65
CA GLU A 14 -5.95 9.01 9.95
C GLU A 14 -5.69 8.59 8.50
N LEU A 15 -6.36 7.51 8.08
CA LEU A 15 -6.35 6.98 6.73
C LEU A 15 -7.70 7.17 6.07
N MET A 16 -7.70 7.58 4.80
CA MET A 16 -8.88 7.58 3.96
C MET A 16 -8.89 6.32 3.08
N LEU A 17 -10.01 5.63 3.08
CA LEU A 17 -10.26 4.45 2.26
C LEU A 17 -11.26 4.80 1.17
N VAL A 18 -10.95 4.45 -0.07
CA VAL A 18 -11.84 4.70 -1.22
C VAL A 18 -12.04 3.41 -1.97
N ALA A 19 -13.30 3.12 -2.31
CA ALA A 19 -13.70 1.97 -3.09
C ALA A 19 -14.64 2.40 -4.22
N ASP A 20 -14.73 1.55 -5.23
CA ASP A 20 -15.78 1.58 -6.24
C ASP A 20 -16.52 0.24 -6.24
N ASP A 21 -17.32 0.01 -7.28
CA ASP A 21 -18.11 -1.22 -7.45
C ASP A 21 -17.21 -2.47 -7.65
N ASP A 22 -15.94 -2.31 -8.05
CA ASP A 22 -15.00 -3.41 -8.33
C ASP A 22 -14.07 -3.71 -7.15
N GLY A 23 -13.79 -2.74 -6.27
CA GLY A 23 -13.00 -2.98 -5.07
C GLY A 23 -12.37 -1.74 -4.44
N LEU A 24 -11.37 -1.97 -3.59
CA LEU A 24 -10.59 -0.92 -2.94
C LEU A 24 -9.69 -0.26 -3.99
N THR A 25 -9.81 1.04 -4.16
CA THR A 25 -9.06 1.81 -5.15
C THR A 25 -7.96 2.64 -4.52
N HIS A 26 -8.16 3.14 -3.30
CA HIS A 26 -7.18 3.96 -2.59
C HIS A 26 -7.16 3.69 -1.07
N VAL A 27 -5.95 3.80 -0.52
CA VAL A 27 -5.68 4.01 0.90
C VAL A 27 -4.72 5.19 0.98
N ALA A 28 -5.22 6.33 1.41
CA ALA A 28 -4.50 7.60 1.40
C ALA A 28 -4.14 8.05 2.82
N PHE A 29 -2.94 8.61 2.97
CA PHE A 29 -2.47 9.23 4.21
C PHE A 29 -3.01 10.65 4.35
N THR A 30 -3.21 11.08 5.59
CA THR A 30 -3.46 12.49 5.90
C THR A 30 -2.24 13.39 5.59
N PRO A 31 -2.44 14.63 5.11
CA PRO A 31 -3.71 15.24 4.74
C PRO A 31 -4.25 14.71 3.41
N PHE A 32 -5.56 14.46 3.34
CA PHE A 32 -6.27 14.07 2.12
C PHE A 32 -7.47 14.98 1.86
N VAL A 33 -7.89 15.05 0.60
CA VAL A 33 -9.15 15.68 0.20
C VAL A 33 -10.15 14.56 -0.07
N PRO A 34 -11.31 14.53 0.62
CA PRO A 34 -12.35 13.54 0.34
C PRO A 34 -12.74 13.57 -1.14
N PRO A 35 -12.91 12.40 -1.79
CA PRO A 35 -13.29 12.35 -3.19
C PRO A 35 -14.72 12.85 -3.39
N SER A 36 -15.07 13.22 -4.62
CA SER A 36 -16.46 13.36 -5.03
C SER A 36 -17.11 11.96 -5.02
N GLY A 37 -17.84 11.66 -3.97
CA GLY A 37 -18.43 10.34 -3.73
C GLY A 37 -19.20 10.28 -2.42
N GLU A 38 -19.89 9.17 -2.20
CA GLU A 38 -20.67 8.94 -0.99
C GLU A 38 -19.77 8.45 0.13
N ARG A 39 -19.91 9.04 1.33
CA ARG A 39 -19.32 8.44 2.53
C ARG A 39 -20.17 7.24 2.93
N ALA A 40 -19.61 6.04 2.84
CA ALA A 40 -20.34 4.79 3.05
C ALA A 40 -19.59 3.86 4.00
N ASP A 41 -19.67 4.16 5.30
CA ASP A 41 -18.95 3.43 6.35
C ASP A 41 -19.37 1.94 6.45
N GLN A 42 -20.56 1.59 5.94
CA GLN A 42 -21.09 0.22 5.88
C GLN A 42 -20.88 -0.48 4.53
N HIS A 43 -20.22 0.17 3.56
CA HIS A 43 -19.94 -0.46 2.27
C HIS A 43 -19.09 -1.73 2.49
N PRO A 44 -19.45 -2.90 1.95
CA PRO A 44 -18.81 -4.17 2.29
C PRO A 44 -17.29 -4.18 2.14
N VAL A 45 -16.76 -3.61 1.05
CA VAL A 45 -15.31 -3.52 0.80
C VAL A 45 -14.62 -2.58 1.80
N LEU A 46 -15.25 -1.46 2.13
CA LEU A 46 -14.67 -0.48 3.05
C LEU A 46 -14.69 -0.99 4.49
N ALA A 47 -15.79 -1.63 4.91
CA ALA A 47 -15.90 -2.28 6.21
C ALA A 47 -14.86 -3.40 6.37
N ALA A 48 -14.69 -4.26 5.35
CA ALA A 48 -13.66 -5.30 5.32
C ALA A 48 -12.25 -4.69 5.38
N ALA A 49 -11.98 -3.63 4.61
CA ALA A 49 -10.69 -2.96 4.62
C ALA A 49 -10.36 -2.34 5.99
N ARG A 50 -11.31 -1.66 6.64
CA ARG A 50 -11.14 -1.13 8.01
C ARG A 50 -10.83 -2.24 9.01
N HIS A 51 -11.57 -3.36 8.93
CA HIS A 51 -11.36 -4.51 9.81
C HIS A 51 -9.95 -5.09 9.64
N GLN A 52 -9.56 -5.43 8.41
CA GLN A 52 -8.26 -6.05 8.13
C GLN A 52 -7.08 -5.10 8.41
N LEU A 53 -7.22 -3.80 8.13
CA LEU A 53 -6.20 -2.83 8.51
C LEU A 53 -6.10 -2.70 10.03
N GLY A 54 -7.22 -2.76 10.75
CA GLY A 54 -7.23 -2.83 12.21
C GLY A 54 -6.42 -4.02 12.74
N GLU A 55 -6.70 -5.23 12.24
CA GLU A 55 -5.95 -6.45 12.58
C GLU A 55 -4.47 -6.33 12.22
N PHE A 56 -4.15 -5.74 11.06
CA PHE A 56 -2.77 -5.53 10.62
C PHE A 56 -2.03 -4.59 11.60
N PHE A 57 -2.65 -3.47 11.97
CA PHE A 57 -2.05 -2.54 12.92
C PHE A 57 -1.96 -3.09 14.35
N ALA A 58 -2.81 -4.05 14.70
CA ALA A 58 -2.72 -4.80 15.95
C ALA A 58 -1.66 -5.93 15.91
N GLY A 59 -1.08 -6.23 14.74
CA GLY A 59 -0.13 -7.35 14.56
C GLY A 59 -0.78 -8.73 14.43
N GLU A 60 -2.11 -8.79 14.30
CA GLU A 60 -2.91 -10.00 14.22
C GLU A 60 -3.06 -10.52 12.78
N ARG A 61 -2.81 -9.66 11.79
CA ARG A 61 -2.88 -9.99 10.35
C ARG A 61 -1.57 -9.74 9.63
N ARG A 62 -1.23 -10.68 8.74
CA ARG A 62 -0.04 -10.61 7.87
C ARG A 62 -0.34 -10.43 6.38
N ASP A 63 -1.53 -10.85 5.94
CA ASP A 63 -1.97 -10.82 4.55
C ASP A 63 -3.37 -10.20 4.40
N PHE A 64 -3.62 -9.51 3.31
CA PHE A 64 -4.92 -8.88 3.01
C PHE A 64 -5.71 -9.71 1.99
N ASP A 65 -6.97 -9.96 2.32
CA ASP A 65 -7.95 -10.59 1.42
C ASP A 65 -9.01 -9.54 1.07
N LEU A 66 -8.67 -8.67 0.12
CA LEU A 66 -9.51 -7.55 -0.32
C LEU A 66 -9.54 -7.50 -1.85
N PRO A 67 -10.71 -7.26 -2.46
CA PRO A 67 -10.77 -6.95 -3.89
C PRO A 67 -10.07 -5.60 -4.12
N LEU A 68 -9.10 -5.56 -5.04
CA LEU A 68 -8.35 -4.35 -5.37
C LEU A 68 -8.67 -3.90 -6.80
N ALA A 69 -9.00 -2.62 -6.96
CA ALA A 69 -9.40 -2.01 -8.22
C ALA A 69 -8.53 -0.77 -8.56
N ALA A 70 -7.27 -0.76 -8.14
CA ALA A 70 -6.34 0.33 -8.43
C ALA A 70 -6.19 0.61 -9.93
N SER A 71 -6.46 1.85 -10.33
CA SER A 71 -6.25 2.32 -11.70
C SER A 71 -4.81 2.76 -11.96
N GLY A 72 -4.23 2.33 -13.08
CA GLY A 72 -2.84 2.65 -13.43
C GLY A 72 -2.47 2.24 -14.86
N THR A 73 -1.24 2.50 -15.28
CA THR A 73 -0.71 1.91 -16.52
C THR A 73 -0.51 0.40 -16.33
N GLN A 74 -0.43 -0.36 -17.42
CA GLN A 74 -0.13 -1.81 -17.35
C GLN A 74 1.16 -2.07 -16.55
N PHE A 75 2.19 -1.25 -16.78
CA PHE A 75 3.45 -1.34 -16.05
C PHE A 75 3.28 -1.10 -14.55
N ARG A 76 2.50 -0.08 -14.15
CA ARG A 76 2.23 0.20 -12.74
C ARG A 76 1.53 -0.96 -12.05
N ARG A 77 0.47 -1.49 -12.66
CA ARG A 77 -0.26 -2.65 -12.12
C ARG A 77 0.66 -3.85 -11.94
N LEU A 78 1.49 -4.17 -12.93
CA LEU A 78 2.46 -5.25 -12.87
C LEU A 78 3.49 -5.06 -11.74
N VAL A 79 3.94 -3.82 -11.48
CA VAL A 79 4.77 -3.53 -10.30
C VAL A 79 3.99 -3.71 -9.00
N TRP A 80 2.76 -3.20 -8.90
CA TRP A 80 1.93 -3.34 -7.70
C TRP A 80 1.60 -4.79 -7.37
N ASP A 81 1.35 -5.62 -8.38
CA ASP A 81 1.17 -7.06 -8.21
C ASP A 81 2.44 -7.71 -7.67
N GLN A 82 3.62 -7.33 -8.21
CA GLN A 82 4.90 -7.81 -7.70
C GLN A 82 5.15 -7.36 -6.25
N LEU A 83 4.72 -6.15 -5.84
CA LEU A 83 4.84 -5.70 -4.45
C LEU A 83 4.07 -6.60 -3.49
N ARG A 84 2.87 -7.06 -3.89
CA ARG A 84 2.03 -7.93 -3.06
C ARG A 84 2.65 -9.30 -2.78
N THR A 85 3.64 -9.71 -3.57
CA THR A 85 4.38 -10.96 -3.33
C THR A 85 5.45 -10.84 -2.24
N ILE A 86 5.75 -9.63 -1.76
CA ILE A 86 6.76 -9.40 -0.72
C ILE A 86 6.18 -9.82 0.64
N PRO A 87 6.72 -10.84 1.33
CA PRO A 87 6.17 -11.31 2.60
C PRO A 87 6.19 -10.26 3.71
N TYR A 88 5.25 -10.36 4.64
CA TYR A 88 5.21 -9.57 5.86
C TYR A 88 6.53 -9.68 6.65
N GLY A 89 7.05 -8.56 7.17
CA GLY A 89 8.27 -8.54 7.97
C GLY A 89 9.55 -8.69 7.15
N THR A 90 9.45 -8.63 5.82
CA THR A 90 10.62 -8.70 4.93
C THR A 90 10.70 -7.47 4.03
N THR A 91 11.90 -7.18 3.55
CA THR A 91 12.13 -6.10 2.59
C THR A 91 12.80 -6.61 1.33
N THR A 92 12.63 -5.85 0.25
CA THR A 92 13.30 -6.08 -1.03
C THR A 92 13.85 -4.76 -1.57
N THR A 93 14.59 -4.82 -2.67
CA THR A 93 15.14 -3.62 -3.32
C THR A 93 14.45 -3.32 -4.64
N TYR A 94 14.47 -2.06 -5.06
CA TYR A 94 13.97 -1.66 -6.39
C TYR A 94 14.64 -2.46 -7.52
N GLY A 95 15.93 -2.76 -7.39
CA GLY A 95 16.67 -3.56 -8.36
C GLY A 95 16.25 -5.04 -8.36
N ALA A 96 15.90 -5.61 -7.21
CA ALA A 96 15.40 -6.98 -7.14
C ALA A 96 14.05 -7.12 -7.86
N ILE A 97 13.11 -6.20 -7.60
CA ILE A 97 11.83 -6.16 -8.31
C ILE A 97 12.05 -5.98 -9.81
N ALA A 98 12.93 -5.06 -10.22
CA ALA A 98 13.24 -4.85 -11.64
C ALA A 98 13.76 -6.13 -12.31
N ARG A 99 14.63 -6.90 -11.64
CA ARG A 99 15.12 -8.19 -12.15
C ARG A 99 14.02 -9.23 -12.28
N THR A 100 13.15 -9.36 -11.27
CA THR A 100 12.00 -10.29 -11.32
C THR A 100 11.08 -9.98 -12.49
N LEU A 101 10.91 -8.70 -12.81
CA LEU A 101 10.09 -8.22 -13.93
C LEU A 101 10.83 -8.22 -15.29
N GLY A 102 12.06 -8.73 -15.35
CA GLY A 102 12.85 -8.79 -16.59
C GLY A 102 13.29 -7.42 -17.13
N LEU A 103 13.32 -6.38 -16.29
CA LEU A 103 13.69 -5.02 -16.69
C LEU A 103 15.22 -4.85 -16.66
N THR A 104 15.76 -4.22 -17.70
CA THR A 104 17.19 -3.90 -17.83
C THR A 104 17.44 -2.39 -17.76
N GLY A 105 18.70 -1.97 -17.62
CA GLY A 105 19.09 -0.56 -17.59
C GLY A 105 18.43 0.23 -16.46
N HIS A 106 17.53 1.16 -16.81
CA HIS A 106 16.84 2.04 -15.86
C HIS A 106 15.67 1.37 -15.09
N GLY A 107 15.56 0.04 -15.14
CA GLY A 107 14.46 -0.73 -14.52
C GLY A 107 14.21 -0.39 -13.05
N ALA A 108 15.25 -0.30 -12.22
CA ALA A 108 15.10 0.04 -10.80
C ALA A 108 14.47 1.43 -10.58
N ARG A 109 14.83 2.43 -11.41
CA ARG A 109 14.25 3.77 -11.35
C ARG A 109 12.78 3.75 -11.79
N ALA A 110 12.45 3.00 -12.83
CA ALA A 110 11.07 2.84 -13.30
C ALA A 110 10.19 2.18 -12.23
N VAL A 111 10.70 1.15 -11.55
CA VAL A 111 10.03 0.53 -10.40
C VAL A 111 9.85 1.54 -9.26
N GLY A 112 10.86 2.36 -8.94
CA GLY A 112 10.73 3.40 -7.92
C GLY A 112 9.59 4.39 -8.20
N VAL A 113 9.44 4.82 -9.45
CA VAL A 113 8.33 5.69 -9.88
C VAL A 113 6.98 4.97 -9.76
N ALA A 114 6.88 3.71 -10.18
CA ALA A 114 5.65 2.93 -10.06
C ALA A 114 5.28 2.64 -8.60
N ASN A 115 6.27 2.37 -7.75
CA ASN A 115 6.11 2.16 -6.30
C ASN A 115 5.57 3.43 -5.61
N GLY A 116 6.10 4.60 -5.95
CA GLY A 116 5.61 5.89 -5.44
C GLY A 116 4.20 6.25 -5.93
N ALA A 117 3.78 5.69 -7.06
CA ALA A 117 2.44 5.89 -7.62
C ALA A 117 1.40 4.90 -7.09
N ASN A 118 1.74 4.03 -6.13
CA ASN A 118 0.79 3.10 -5.52
C ASN A 118 -0.35 3.85 -4.80
N PRO A 119 -1.61 3.69 -5.23
CA PRO A 119 -2.75 4.37 -4.60
C PRO A 119 -3.26 3.65 -3.35
N ILE A 120 -2.95 2.37 -3.16
CA ILE A 120 -3.45 1.55 -2.05
C ILE A 120 -2.31 1.29 -1.05
N ALA A 121 -1.96 2.32 -0.28
CA ALA A 121 -0.91 2.20 0.73
C ALA A 121 -1.24 1.11 1.77
N VAL A 122 -0.20 0.58 2.42
CA VAL A 122 -0.24 -0.53 3.41
C VAL A 122 -0.67 -1.86 2.81
N VAL A 123 -1.84 -1.94 2.18
CA VAL A 123 -2.39 -3.16 1.55
C VAL A 123 -1.54 -3.61 0.36
N VAL A 124 -1.15 -2.68 -0.53
CA VAL A 124 -0.07 -2.92 -1.48
C VAL A 124 1.22 -2.41 -0.82
N PRO A 125 2.17 -3.30 -0.46
CA PRO A 125 3.20 -3.01 0.54
C PRO A 125 4.40 -2.27 -0.05
N CYS A 126 4.18 -1.07 -0.59
CA CYS A 126 5.22 -0.22 -1.17
C CYS A 126 6.27 0.27 -0.13
N HIS A 127 5.96 0.17 1.16
CA HIS A 127 6.90 0.46 2.27
C HIS A 127 7.96 -0.62 2.45
N ARG A 128 7.75 -1.84 1.93
CA ARG A 128 8.72 -2.96 2.01
C ARG A 128 9.86 -2.87 0.98
N VAL A 129 9.84 -1.86 0.10
CA VAL A 129 10.91 -1.65 -0.90
C VAL A 129 11.90 -0.60 -0.44
N VAL A 130 13.19 -0.93 -0.46
CA VAL A 130 14.28 -0.06 0.03
C VAL A 130 15.37 0.16 -1.03
N GLY A 131 16.26 1.11 -0.75
CA GLY A 131 17.47 1.34 -1.56
C GLY A 131 18.40 0.13 -1.55
N SER A 132 19.32 0.08 -2.52
CA SER A 132 20.32 -1.01 -2.61
C SER A 132 21.30 -1.04 -1.44
N ASP A 133 21.46 0.08 -0.75
CA ASP A 133 22.23 0.26 0.48
C ASP A 133 21.44 -0.10 1.75
N GLY A 134 20.19 -0.56 1.62
CA GLY A 134 19.27 -0.76 2.73
C GLY A 134 18.65 0.53 3.26
N GLY A 135 18.95 1.67 2.65
CA GLY A 135 18.44 2.97 3.04
C GLY A 135 16.94 3.11 2.80
N LEU A 136 16.24 3.67 3.79
CA LEU A 136 14.86 4.10 3.65
C LEU A 136 14.81 5.36 2.79
N THR A 137 14.64 5.16 1.48
CA THR A 137 14.42 6.23 0.51
C THR A 137 13.00 6.16 -0.03
N GLY A 138 12.50 7.30 -0.52
CA GLY A 138 11.28 7.41 -1.34
C GLY A 138 10.03 6.74 -0.76
N TYR A 139 9.23 7.50 -0.01
CA TYR A 139 7.88 7.07 0.39
C TYR A 139 6.90 8.22 0.30
N THR A 140 5.85 8.06 -0.50
CA THR A 140 4.83 9.09 -0.73
C THR A 140 4.13 9.48 0.57
N GLY A 141 3.99 8.54 1.52
CA GLY A 141 3.44 8.81 2.86
C GLY A 141 4.42 9.43 3.86
N GLY A 142 5.66 9.73 3.49
CA GLY A 142 6.70 10.22 4.40
C GLY A 142 7.51 9.10 5.09
N LEU A 143 8.79 9.36 5.34
CA LEU A 143 9.71 8.34 5.86
C LEU A 143 9.34 7.83 7.27
N ASP A 144 8.70 8.66 8.08
CA ASP A 144 8.31 8.28 9.44
C ASP A 144 7.23 7.20 9.43
N ARG A 145 6.21 7.33 8.57
CA ARG A 145 5.19 6.27 8.37
C ARG A 145 5.82 4.97 7.87
N LYS A 146 6.78 5.05 6.94
CA LYS A 146 7.51 3.88 6.45
C LYS A 146 8.28 3.18 7.58
N ARG A 147 8.94 3.95 8.46
CA ARG A 147 9.61 3.39 9.65
C ARG A 147 8.63 2.73 10.60
N THR A 148 7.51 3.38 10.91
CA THR A 148 6.48 2.82 11.81
C THR A 148 5.93 1.51 11.26
N LEU A 149 5.61 1.46 9.97
CA LEU A 149 5.12 0.23 9.31
C LEU A 149 6.14 -0.90 9.37
N LEU A 150 7.40 -0.63 9.01
CA LEU A 150 8.46 -1.64 9.08
C LEU A 150 8.74 -2.10 10.53
N ALA A 151 8.70 -1.18 11.49
CA ALA A 151 8.87 -1.52 12.90
C ALA A 151 7.72 -2.40 13.42
N LEU A 152 6.49 -2.11 13.03
CA LEU A 152 5.31 -2.90 13.37
C LEU A 152 5.43 -4.33 12.84
N GLU A 153 5.84 -4.47 11.57
CA GLU A 153 6.03 -5.79 10.96
C GLU A 153 7.18 -6.59 11.59
N ASN A 154 8.24 -5.92 12.03
CA ASN A 154 9.38 -6.57 12.67
C ASN A 154 9.15 -6.88 14.16
N SER A 155 8.28 -6.13 14.84
CA SER A 155 8.01 -6.34 16.28
C SER A 155 7.09 -7.53 16.52
N ALA A 156 6.26 -7.89 15.55
CA ALA A 156 5.38 -9.06 15.60
C ALA A 156 6.12 -10.42 15.43
N LEU A 157 7.45 -10.40 15.31
CA LEU A 157 8.31 -11.59 15.17
C LEU A 157 9.01 -11.98 16.50
N CYS A 158 8.72 -11.29 17.60
CA CYS A 158 9.25 -11.58 18.94
C CYS A 158 8.34 -12.50 19.75
#